data_AF-A1VWD5-F1
#
_entry.id   AF-A1VWD5-F1
#
_cell.length_a   1.000
_cell.length_b   1.000
_cell.length_c   1.000
_cell.angle_alpha   90.00
_cell.angle_beta   90.00
_cell.angle_gamma   90.00
#
_symmetry.space_group_name_H-M   'P 1'
#
loop_
_entity.id
_entity.type
_entity.pdbx_description
1 polymer ?
#
loop_
_entity_poly.entity_id
_entity_poly.type
_entity_poly.pdbx_seq_one_letter_code
_entity_poly.pdbx_strand_id
1 'polypeptide(L)'
;MKKRKPSARSRPRHKSHLFAIFLALALGLSAHSCTNIPAGRELVAAGVSLEKLVRELGKPEAASKKLPHKADAPAGLTASDFSACPQFFASGKPPLVVPRPTHRALCYEAFAILHSGESKTAVYVAQKLNRASVKQAHQKRTDNFFADARLRQAERATLEDYRGSDFDRGHMAPAGQMPTPTAMVQSFSLANMMPQAPQHNQGTWRVSVEDATKKYAGRASGDVYVITGPVYEPSIAKSPSIGPGKVRVPKYLFKLVYDEQENRA
;
A
#
# COMPACT_ATOMS: atom_id res chain seq x y z
N MET A 1 -12.46 21.42 -58.02
CA MET A 1 -12.37 20.06 -58.61
C MET A 1 -12.02 19.05 -57.52
N LYS A 2 -12.83 17.98 -57.40
CA LYS A 2 -12.50 16.58 -56.98
C LYS A 2 -11.68 16.40 -55.67
N LYS A 3 -12.08 15.59 -54.68
CA LYS A 3 -13.02 14.46 -54.62
C LYS A 3 -13.34 14.13 -53.15
N ARG A 4 -14.59 13.71 -52.94
CA ARG A 4 -15.17 13.09 -51.74
C ARG A 4 -14.40 11.83 -51.30
N LYS A 5 -14.36 11.56 -49.99
CA LYS A 5 -14.29 10.20 -49.41
C LYS A 5 -15.36 10.09 -48.32
N PRO A 6 -16.28 9.11 -48.41
CA PRO A 6 -16.99 8.67 -47.22
C PRO A 6 -16.95 7.16 -47.00
N SER A 7 -17.15 6.82 -45.71
CA SER A 7 -17.78 5.61 -45.19
C SER A 7 -16.94 4.34 -45.02
N ALA A 8 -16.48 4.15 -43.77
CA ALA A 8 -16.15 2.84 -43.22
C ALA A 8 -17.43 2.03 -42.99
N ARG A 9 -17.44 0.78 -43.48
CA ARG A 9 -18.56 -0.16 -43.35
C ARG A 9 -18.41 -1.02 -42.08
N SER A 10 -19.56 -1.35 -41.51
CA SER A 10 -19.83 -1.95 -40.21
C SER A 10 -19.37 -3.42 -40.04
N ARG A 11 -19.04 -3.76 -38.78
CA ARG A 11 -18.87 -5.14 -38.26
C ARG A 11 -20.23 -5.87 -38.18
N PRO A 12 -20.26 -7.21 -38.26
CA PRO A 12 -21.22 -8.01 -37.54
C PRO A 12 -20.60 -8.63 -36.28
N ARG A 13 -21.36 -8.54 -35.18
CA ARG A 13 -21.16 -9.24 -33.90
C ARG A 13 -21.53 -10.71 -34.09
N HIS A 14 -20.68 -11.64 -33.67
CA HIS A 14 -21.13 -12.99 -33.34
C HIS A 14 -21.14 -13.20 -31.82
N LYS A 15 -22.24 -13.82 -31.41
CA LYS A 15 -22.77 -13.92 -30.05
C LYS A 15 -22.03 -14.98 -29.25
N SER A 16 -21.89 -14.67 -27.97
CA SER A 16 -21.60 -15.54 -26.85
C SER A 16 -22.48 -16.78 -26.79
N HIS A 17 -21.90 -17.95 -26.48
CA HIS A 17 -22.59 -18.99 -25.73
C HIS A 17 -21.73 -19.45 -24.56
N LEU A 18 -22.29 -19.22 -23.37
CA LEU A 18 -21.88 -19.77 -22.09
C LEU A 18 -21.94 -21.30 -22.15
N PHE A 19 -20.96 -21.97 -21.54
CA PHE A 19 -21.20 -23.23 -20.85
C PHE A 19 -20.51 -23.15 -19.49
N ALA A 20 -21.32 -22.93 -18.45
CA ALA A 20 -20.93 -23.13 -17.06
C ALA A 20 -21.23 -24.60 -16.72
N ILE A 21 -20.23 -25.35 -16.29
CA ILE A 21 -20.40 -26.64 -15.64
C ILE A 21 -19.99 -26.45 -14.18
N PHE A 22 -20.99 -26.44 -13.31
CA PHE A 22 -20.84 -26.64 -11.88
C PHE A 22 -20.65 -28.14 -11.64
N LEU A 23 -19.59 -28.52 -10.92
CA LEU A 23 -19.54 -29.79 -10.23
C LEU A 23 -18.99 -29.56 -8.83
N ALA A 24 -19.90 -29.51 -7.86
CA ALA A 24 -19.60 -29.60 -6.44
C ALA A 24 -19.52 -31.09 -6.08
N LEU A 25 -18.38 -31.53 -5.55
CA LEU A 25 -18.30 -32.78 -4.79
C LEU A 25 -18.01 -32.42 -3.34
N ALA A 26 -19.03 -32.64 -2.50
CA ALA A 26 -18.90 -32.73 -1.06
C ALA A 26 -18.53 -34.17 -0.71
N LEU A 27 -17.43 -34.34 0.02
CA LEU A 27 -17.20 -35.51 0.84
C LEU A 27 -16.62 -35.02 2.16
N GLY A 28 -17.43 -35.10 3.21
CA GLY A 28 -16.98 -34.98 4.57
C GLY A 28 -16.36 -36.28 5.05
N LEU A 29 -15.52 -36.21 6.09
CA LEU A 29 -15.41 -37.28 7.07
C LEU A 29 -14.72 -36.79 8.36
N SER A 30 -15.46 -37.02 9.45
CA SER A 30 -15.05 -37.39 10.80
C SER A 30 -14.13 -36.49 11.62
N ALA A 31 -14.72 -35.92 12.67
CA ALA A 31 -14.07 -35.63 13.93
C ALA A 31 -13.62 -36.93 14.63
N HIS A 32 -12.38 -36.96 15.12
CA HIS A 32 -11.92 -37.90 16.14
C HIS A 32 -11.02 -37.16 17.16
N SER A 33 -11.57 -37.11 18.38
CA SER A 33 -10.92 -37.32 19.68
C SER A 33 -9.71 -36.48 20.11
N CYS A 34 -9.96 -35.70 21.17
CA CYS A 34 -8.99 -35.30 22.17
C CYS A 34 -8.31 -36.51 22.82
N THR A 35 -7.02 -36.37 23.13
CA THR A 35 -6.28 -36.69 24.37
C THR A 35 -4.89 -37.20 24.04
N ASN A 36 -3.85 -36.45 24.43
CA ASN A 36 -2.71 -36.95 25.22
C ASN A 36 -1.64 -35.85 25.37
N ILE A 37 -1.51 -35.35 26.60
CA ILE A 37 -0.41 -34.52 27.10
C ILE A 37 0.45 -35.44 27.99
N PRO A 38 1.77 -35.53 27.79
CA PRO A 38 2.67 -35.96 28.85
C PRO A 38 3.28 -34.74 29.54
N ALA A 39 3.08 -34.70 30.86
CA ALA A 39 3.72 -33.78 31.78
C ALA A 39 5.17 -34.23 32.09
N GLY A 40 6.02 -33.25 32.40
CA GLY A 40 7.12 -33.41 33.35
C GLY A 40 8.46 -33.91 32.81
N ARG A 41 9.40 -32.97 32.65
CA ARG A 41 10.80 -33.22 33.03
C ARG A 41 11.48 -31.91 33.41
N GLU A 42 11.72 -31.74 34.71
CA GLU A 42 12.63 -30.75 35.28
C GLU A 42 14.06 -31.03 34.80
N LEU A 43 14.79 -29.96 34.48
CA LEU A 43 16.25 -29.93 34.62
C LEU A 43 16.63 -28.65 35.38
N VAL A 44 17.36 -28.86 36.47
CA VAL A 44 17.74 -27.87 37.48
C VAL A 44 19.06 -27.17 37.10
N ALA A 45 19.09 -25.87 37.40
CA ALA A 45 20.22 -24.99 37.73
C ALA A 45 21.24 -24.56 36.65
N ALA A 46 21.12 -23.28 36.24
CA ALA A 46 22.25 -22.35 36.27
C ALA A 46 21.98 -21.33 37.38
N GLY A 47 22.75 -21.38 38.46
CA GLY A 47 22.54 -20.61 39.68
C GLY A 47 22.79 -19.11 39.51
N VAL A 48 21.71 -18.35 39.36
CA VAL A 48 21.71 -16.90 39.58
C VAL A 48 20.64 -16.60 40.62
N SER A 49 21.07 -16.18 41.81
CA SER A 49 20.18 -15.80 42.91
C SER A 49 19.44 -14.51 42.55
N LEU A 50 18.11 -14.53 42.70
CA LEU A 50 17.20 -13.41 42.45
C LEU A 50 17.58 -12.15 43.28
N GLU A 51 18.18 -12.35 44.46
CA GLU A 51 18.71 -11.30 45.34
C GLU A 51 19.82 -10.46 44.67
N LYS A 52 20.61 -11.06 43.78
CA LYS A 52 21.72 -10.39 43.09
C LYS A 52 21.23 -9.47 41.97
N LEU A 53 20.11 -9.81 41.33
CA LEU A 53 19.50 -9.03 40.26
C LEU A 53 18.75 -7.80 40.79
N VAL A 54 18.15 -7.90 41.98
CA VAL A 54 17.42 -6.80 42.62
C VAL A 54 18.37 -5.72 43.18
N ARG A 55 19.60 -6.09 43.56
CA ARG A 55 20.62 -5.12 44.04
C ARG A 55 21.29 -4.29 42.94
N GLU A 56 21.26 -4.74 41.69
CA GLU A 56 21.81 -4.03 40.53
C GLU A 56 20.83 -2.98 39.94
N LEU A 57 19.54 -3.05 40.28
CA LEU A 57 18.49 -2.16 39.75
C LEU A 57 18.16 -0.97 40.67
N GLY A 58 18.96 -0.71 41.71
CA GLY A 58 18.57 0.15 42.83
C GLY A 58 19.53 1.29 43.19
N LYS A 59 20.26 1.91 42.25
CA LYS A 59 21.07 3.11 42.57
C LYS A 59 20.93 4.24 41.54
N PRO A 60 20.48 5.44 41.95
CA PRO A 60 20.61 6.64 41.15
C PRO A 60 21.93 7.34 41.51
N GLU A 61 22.77 7.63 40.53
CA GLU A 61 23.88 8.56 40.75
C GLU A 61 23.96 9.56 39.60
N ALA A 62 23.74 10.82 39.98
CA ALA A 62 23.86 12.00 39.15
C ALA A 62 25.33 12.47 39.16
N ALA A 63 25.91 12.70 37.99
CA ALA A 63 27.05 13.60 37.84
C ALA A 63 27.09 14.19 36.43
N SER A 64 26.71 15.46 36.36
CA SER A 64 26.80 16.35 35.21
C SER A 64 28.27 16.66 34.86
N LYS A 65 28.66 16.49 33.59
CA LYS A 65 29.78 17.20 32.97
C LYS A 65 29.36 17.77 31.62
N LYS A 66 29.53 19.08 31.49
CA LYS A 66 29.19 19.94 30.34
C LYS A 66 30.39 20.04 29.39
N LEU A 67 30.20 19.83 28.09
CA LEU A 67 31.10 20.21 26.98
C LEU A 67 30.28 20.18 25.65
N PRO A 68 30.71 20.85 24.55
CA PRO A 68 30.01 22.02 24.01
C PRO A 68 29.28 21.80 22.67
N HIS A 69 28.39 22.75 22.40
CA HIS A 69 27.78 23.19 21.13
C HIS A 69 27.43 22.19 20.01
N LYS A 70 26.12 21.88 19.99
CA LYS A 70 25.15 22.05 18.88
C LYS A 70 25.61 21.62 17.48
N ALA A 71 25.28 20.37 17.16
CA ALA A 71 24.76 20.01 15.85
C ALA A 71 23.42 19.29 16.08
N ASP A 72 22.32 19.96 15.75
CA ASP A 72 20.98 19.39 15.87
C ASP A 72 20.83 18.25 14.86
N ALA A 73 20.99 17.01 15.33
CA ALA A 73 20.50 15.83 14.63
C ALA A 73 18.97 15.79 14.80
N PRO A 74 18.16 15.60 13.72
CA PRO A 74 16.72 15.64 13.87
C PRO A 74 16.25 14.45 14.69
N ALA A 75 15.34 14.77 15.61
CA ALA A 75 14.69 13.89 16.56
C ALA A 75 14.07 12.63 15.93
N GLY A 76 14.02 11.58 16.74
CA GLY A 76 13.63 10.23 16.37
C GLY A 76 12.33 10.11 15.59
N LEU A 77 12.38 9.21 14.60
CA LEU A 77 11.27 8.78 13.77
C LEU A 77 10.25 7.97 14.60
N THR A 78 9.35 8.64 15.31
CA THR A 78 8.05 8.03 15.64
C THR A 78 7.30 7.83 14.32
N ALA A 79 6.82 6.62 14.04
CA ALA A 79 5.97 6.39 12.87
C ALA A 79 4.82 7.38 12.94
N SER A 80 4.78 8.33 11.99
CA SER A 80 3.70 9.31 11.89
C SER A 80 2.36 8.58 11.83
N ASP A 81 1.38 9.10 12.55
CA ASP A 81 0.07 8.48 12.83
C ASP A 81 -1.04 8.96 11.88
N PHE A 82 -0.66 9.59 10.76
CA PHE A 82 -1.56 10.30 9.85
C PHE A 82 -2.36 11.46 10.49
N SER A 83 -1.92 12.00 11.63
CA SER A 83 -2.56 13.19 12.27
C SER A 83 -2.69 14.40 11.34
N ALA A 84 -1.80 14.56 10.36
CA ALA A 84 -1.86 15.63 9.37
C ALA A 84 -2.83 15.37 8.20
N CYS A 85 -3.36 14.14 8.08
CA CYS A 85 -4.29 13.80 7.00
C CYS A 85 -5.35 12.74 7.38
N PRO A 86 -6.08 12.92 8.51
CA PRO A 86 -7.10 11.96 8.94
C PRO A 86 -8.27 11.86 7.95
N GLN A 87 -8.50 12.89 7.13
CA GLN A 87 -9.60 12.94 6.15
C GLN A 87 -9.55 11.84 5.08
N PHE A 88 -8.45 11.10 4.92
CA PHE A 88 -8.38 9.98 3.96
C PHE A 88 -8.86 8.65 4.54
N PHE A 89 -9.29 8.65 5.79
CA PHE A 89 -9.72 7.45 6.50
C PHE A 89 -11.16 7.60 6.98
N ALA A 90 -11.95 6.53 6.86
CA ALA A 90 -13.31 6.51 7.35
C ALA A 90 -13.32 6.81 8.86
N SER A 91 -14.17 7.76 9.27
CA SER A 91 -14.19 8.27 10.66
C SER A 91 -12.82 8.73 11.20
N GLY A 92 -11.87 9.09 10.32
CA GLY A 92 -10.51 9.50 10.70
C GLY A 92 -9.61 8.37 11.22
N LYS A 93 -9.99 7.09 11.06
CA LYS A 93 -9.29 5.95 11.66
C LYS A 93 -8.50 5.14 10.62
N PRO A 94 -7.15 5.18 10.63
CA PRO A 94 -6.35 4.40 9.69
C PRO A 94 -6.46 2.89 9.94
N PRO A 95 -6.22 2.05 8.91
CA PRO A 95 -6.15 0.60 9.08
C PRO A 95 -5.13 0.19 10.15
N LEU A 96 -5.52 -0.76 11.01
CA LEU A 96 -4.61 -1.35 11.98
C LEU A 96 -3.60 -2.25 11.25
N VAL A 97 -2.32 -1.97 11.45
CA VAL A 97 -1.22 -2.80 10.94
C VAL A 97 -0.22 -3.07 12.05
N VAL A 98 0.50 -4.19 11.96
CA VAL A 98 1.62 -4.47 12.88
C VAL A 98 2.70 -3.41 12.66
N PRO A 99 3.04 -2.58 13.66
CA PRO A 99 4.05 -1.54 13.51
C PRO A 99 5.42 -2.14 13.17
N ARG A 100 6.14 -1.51 12.24
CA ARG A 100 7.53 -1.85 11.91
C ARG A 100 8.40 -0.59 12.00
N PRO A 101 9.68 -0.70 12.40
CA PRO A 101 10.59 0.46 12.51
C PRO A 101 10.81 1.22 11.18
N THR A 102 10.53 0.58 10.05
CA THR A 102 10.68 1.16 8.70
C THR A 102 9.36 1.63 8.10
N HIS A 103 8.27 1.63 8.86
CA HIS A 103 7.00 2.23 8.43
C HIS A 103 7.08 3.76 8.50
N ARG A 104 6.62 4.43 7.44
CA ARG A 104 6.59 5.91 7.33
C ARG A 104 5.21 6.33 6.85
N ALA A 105 4.46 7.09 7.63
CA ALA A 105 3.23 7.69 7.14
C ALA A 105 3.55 8.99 6.39
N LEU A 106 3.09 9.07 5.15
CA LEU A 106 3.24 10.20 4.26
C LEU A 106 1.87 10.76 3.92
N CYS A 107 1.62 12.01 4.27
CA CYS A 107 0.45 12.75 3.82
C CYS A 107 0.78 13.48 2.51
N TYR A 108 -0.12 13.35 1.53
CA TYR A 108 -0.15 14.10 0.28
C TYR A 108 -1.47 14.86 0.19
N GLU A 109 -1.64 15.68 -0.84
CA GLU A 109 -2.81 16.56 -0.99
C GLU A 109 -4.12 15.78 -1.21
N ALA A 110 -4.07 14.66 -1.92
CA ALA A 110 -5.26 13.87 -2.28
C ALA A 110 -5.22 12.41 -1.82
N PHE A 111 -4.17 12.00 -1.12
CA PHE A 111 -4.00 10.63 -0.62
C PHE A 111 -3.01 10.57 0.54
N ALA A 112 -2.99 9.44 1.24
CA ALA A 112 -2.01 9.13 2.28
C ALA A 112 -1.36 7.78 2.00
N ILE A 113 -0.08 7.62 2.35
CA ILE A 113 0.67 6.38 2.16
C ILE A 113 1.24 5.94 3.49
N LEU A 114 1.00 4.69 3.86
CA LEU A 114 1.88 4.02 4.82
C LEU A 114 2.97 3.30 4.03
N HIS A 115 4.18 3.85 4.02
CA HIS A 115 5.30 3.31 3.26
C HIS A 115 6.08 2.28 4.08
N SER A 116 6.53 1.18 3.46
CA SER A 116 7.44 0.21 4.06
C SER A 116 8.85 0.37 3.50
N GLY A 117 9.81 0.70 4.36
CA GLY A 117 11.22 0.70 3.98
C GLY A 117 11.80 -0.69 3.71
N GLU A 118 11.13 -1.77 4.13
CA GLU A 118 11.56 -3.15 3.86
C GLU A 118 11.25 -3.56 2.41
N SER A 119 10.03 -3.26 1.93
CA SER A 119 9.63 -3.54 0.55
C SER A 119 10.01 -2.43 -0.43
N LYS A 120 10.27 -1.22 0.09
CA LYS A 120 10.44 0.04 -0.66
C LYS A 120 9.20 0.45 -1.44
N THR A 121 8.05 0.04 -0.93
CA THR A 121 6.73 0.28 -1.51
C THR A 121 5.71 0.55 -0.38
N ALA A 122 4.48 0.94 -0.72
CA ALA A 122 3.41 1.11 0.24
C ALA A 122 3.01 -0.20 0.95
N VAL A 123 2.79 -0.16 2.27
CA VAL A 123 1.92 -1.11 3.00
C VAL A 123 0.48 -0.93 2.53
N TYR A 124 0.03 0.32 2.43
CA TYR A 124 -1.21 0.70 1.78
C TYR A 124 -1.18 2.18 1.37
N VAL A 125 -2.07 2.53 0.45
CA VAL A 125 -2.39 3.90 0.07
C VAL A 125 -3.89 4.14 0.29
N ALA A 126 -4.21 5.23 0.97
CA ALA A 126 -5.56 5.66 1.31
C ALA A 126 -5.98 6.89 0.51
N GLN A 127 -7.19 6.87 -0.04
CA GLN A 127 -7.81 7.98 -0.76
C GLN A 127 -9.22 8.21 -0.24
N LYS A 128 -9.67 9.47 -0.28
CA LYS A 128 -11.09 9.82 -0.18
C LYS A 128 -11.56 10.37 -1.51
N LEU A 129 -12.52 9.70 -2.13
CA LEU A 129 -13.10 10.09 -3.41
C LEU A 129 -14.56 10.52 -3.18
N ASN A 130 -15.03 11.48 -3.96
CA ASN A 130 -16.43 11.83 -4.05
C ASN A 130 -16.73 12.41 -5.42
N ARG A 131 -18.00 12.71 -5.68
CA ARG A 131 -18.45 13.26 -6.97
C ARG A 131 -17.65 14.50 -7.38
N ALA A 132 -17.35 15.39 -6.44
CA ALA A 132 -16.63 16.62 -6.72
C ALA A 132 -15.17 16.35 -7.12
N SER A 133 -14.44 15.55 -6.33
CA SER A 133 -13.04 15.23 -6.64
C SER A 133 -12.91 14.43 -7.94
N VAL A 134 -13.85 13.51 -8.22
CA VAL A 134 -13.88 12.76 -9.49
C VAL A 134 -14.12 13.69 -10.69
N LYS A 135 -15.01 14.69 -10.56
CA LYS A 135 -15.25 15.70 -11.60
C LYS A 135 -14.02 16.58 -11.84
N GLN A 136 -13.28 16.90 -10.77
CA GLN A 136 -12.02 17.67 -10.84
C GLN A 136 -10.83 16.87 -11.36
N ALA A 137 -10.91 15.53 -11.38
CA ALA A 137 -9.84 14.64 -11.84
C ALA A 137 -9.73 14.56 -13.38
N HIS A 138 -9.42 15.70 -13.99
CA HIS A 138 -9.15 15.90 -15.42
C HIS A 138 -7.81 16.63 -15.65
N GLN A 139 -6.89 16.50 -14.69
CA GLN A 139 -5.60 17.17 -14.71
C GLN A 139 -4.70 16.57 -15.80
N LYS A 140 -3.84 17.41 -16.39
CA LYS A 140 -2.84 16.94 -17.37
C LYS A 140 -1.80 16.09 -16.65
N ARG A 141 -1.61 14.85 -17.12
CA ARG A 141 -0.57 13.96 -16.61
C ARG A 141 0.81 14.58 -16.82
N THR A 142 1.66 14.46 -15.81
CA THR A 142 3.04 14.98 -15.87
C THR A 142 4.04 13.92 -16.29
N ASP A 143 3.80 12.65 -15.95
CA ASP A 143 4.70 11.52 -16.19
C ASP A 143 6.13 11.72 -15.62
N ASN A 144 6.27 12.65 -14.68
CA ASN A 144 7.51 13.01 -14.01
C ASN A 144 7.62 12.25 -12.68
N PHE A 145 8.10 11.03 -12.75
CA PHE A 145 8.35 10.18 -11.59
C PHE A 145 9.56 10.64 -10.79
N PHE A 146 9.46 10.61 -9.46
CA PHE A 146 10.54 11.04 -8.57
C PHE A 146 10.63 10.20 -7.29
N ALA A 147 11.84 10.06 -6.75
CA ALA A 147 12.05 9.45 -5.44
C ALA A 147 11.66 10.44 -4.34
N ASP A 148 10.82 10.02 -3.39
CA ASP A 148 10.38 10.90 -2.29
C ASP A 148 11.56 11.24 -1.37
N ALA A 149 11.84 12.54 -1.19
CA ALA A 149 12.94 13.03 -0.36
C ALA A 149 12.68 12.90 1.15
N ARG A 150 11.43 12.70 1.56
CA ARG A 150 11.06 12.47 2.97
C ARG A 150 11.45 11.06 3.45
N LEU A 151 11.69 10.15 2.52
CA LEU A 151 12.14 8.79 2.81
C LEU A 151 13.67 8.71 2.78
N ARG A 152 14.24 7.96 3.72
CA ARG A 152 15.68 7.67 3.71
C ARG A 152 16.06 6.95 2.42
N GLN A 153 17.26 7.21 1.89
CA GLN A 153 17.72 6.59 0.65
C GLN A 153 17.67 5.05 0.69
N ALA A 154 17.99 4.45 1.84
CA ALA A 154 17.92 3.00 2.03
C ALA A 154 16.49 2.43 1.99
N GLU A 155 15.47 3.25 2.21
CA GLU A 155 14.07 2.85 2.38
C GLU A 155 13.19 3.17 1.16
N ARG A 156 13.71 3.88 0.15
CA ARG A 156 12.93 4.35 -1.00
C ARG A 156 13.33 3.67 -2.29
N ALA A 157 12.38 3.56 -3.20
CA ALA A 157 12.64 3.22 -4.58
C ALA A 157 13.19 4.43 -5.35
N THR A 158 13.92 4.13 -6.43
CA THR A 158 14.46 5.09 -7.39
C THR A 158 14.09 4.67 -8.82
N LEU A 159 14.29 5.56 -9.79
CA LEU A 159 14.05 5.23 -11.19
C LEU A 159 14.98 4.13 -11.72
N GLU A 160 16.19 4.03 -11.15
CA GLU A 160 17.13 2.95 -11.48
C GLU A 160 16.53 1.58 -11.18
N ASP A 161 15.69 1.48 -10.15
CA ASP A 161 15.15 0.19 -9.74
C ASP A 161 14.19 -0.43 -10.76
N TYR A 162 13.50 0.43 -11.51
CA TYR A 162 12.52 0.04 -12.51
C TYR A 162 13.12 -0.09 -13.91
N ARG A 163 14.25 0.57 -14.17
CA ARG A 163 14.88 0.59 -15.50
C ARG A 163 15.30 -0.83 -15.89
N GLY A 164 14.79 -1.32 -17.02
CA GLY A 164 15.13 -2.64 -17.55
C GLY A 164 14.59 -3.83 -16.73
N SER A 165 13.61 -3.60 -15.83
CA SER A 165 13.07 -4.63 -14.94
C SER A 165 11.89 -5.44 -15.50
N ASP A 166 11.38 -5.07 -16.67
CA ASP A 166 10.10 -5.55 -17.26
C ASP A 166 8.83 -5.22 -16.45
N PHE A 167 8.94 -4.50 -15.34
CA PHE A 167 7.81 -4.02 -14.55
C PHE A 167 7.49 -2.55 -14.82
N ASP A 168 6.19 -2.25 -14.90
CA ASP A 168 5.71 -0.87 -14.86
C ASP A 168 5.82 -0.29 -13.45
N ARG A 169 5.83 1.05 -13.39
CA ARG A 169 5.60 1.83 -12.17
C ARG A 169 4.09 1.97 -11.96
N GLY A 170 3.48 0.93 -11.42
CA GLY A 170 2.03 0.83 -11.19
C GLY A 170 1.60 1.74 -10.04
N HIS A 171 0.63 2.62 -10.28
CA HIS A 171 0.15 3.55 -9.25
C HIS A 171 -0.76 2.84 -8.23
N MET A 172 -0.64 3.23 -6.97
CA MET A 172 -1.58 2.79 -5.93
C MET A 172 -2.75 3.77 -5.79
N ALA A 173 -2.45 5.07 -5.65
CA ALA A 173 -3.37 6.17 -5.91
C ALA A 173 -3.23 6.63 -7.37
N PRO A 174 -4.21 6.32 -8.26
CA PRO A 174 -4.05 6.53 -9.70
C PRO A 174 -4.02 8.01 -10.07
N ALA A 175 -3.11 8.41 -10.96
CA ALA A 175 -3.04 9.77 -11.50
C ALA A 175 -4.39 10.23 -12.09
N GLY A 176 -5.16 9.33 -12.70
CA GLY A 176 -6.50 9.60 -13.24
C GLY A 176 -7.55 9.96 -12.19
N GLN A 177 -7.23 9.93 -10.89
CA GLN A 177 -8.12 10.30 -9.79
C GLN A 177 -7.66 11.55 -9.03
N MET A 178 -6.61 12.23 -9.49
CA MET A 178 -6.06 13.40 -8.80
C MET A 178 -6.84 14.67 -9.15
N PRO A 179 -7.44 15.38 -8.17
CA PRO A 179 -8.34 16.51 -8.42
C PRO A 179 -7.61 17.81 -8.75
N THR A 180 -6.33 17.94 -8.41
CA THR A 180 -5.54 19.17 -8.56
C THR A 180 -4.21 18.91 -9.29
N PRO A 181 -3.60 19.94 -9.91
CA PRO A 181 -2.26 19.81 -10.50
C PRO A 181 -1.19 19.34 -9.50
N THR A 182 -1.27 19.82 -8.25
CA THR A 182 -0.33 19.41 -7.19
C THR A 182 -0.51 17.94 -6.84
N ALA A 183 -1.74 17.48 -6.63
CA ALA A 183 -2.03 16.06 -6.39
C ALA A 183 -1.59 15.19 -7.58
N MET A 184 -1.76 15.68 -8.81
CA MET A 184 -1.30 15.01 -10.01
C MET A 184 0.22 14.79 -9.98
N VAL A 185 1.02 15.84 -9.75
CA VAL A 185 2.47 15.71 -9.59
C VAL A 185 2.81 14.73 -8.47
N GLN A 186 2.20 14.90 -7.29
CA GLN A 186 2.44 14.06 -6.12
C GLN A 186 2.16 12.58 -6.38
N SER A 187 1.17 12.24 -7.21
CA SER A 187 0.84 10.85 -7.56
C SER A 187 1.99 10.12 -8.26
N PHE A 188 2.94 10.83 -8.87
CA PHE A 188 4.13 10.26 -9.50
C PHE A 188 5.31 10.01 -8.54
N SER A 189 5.15 10.28 -7.24
CA SER A 189 6.11 9.85 -6.22
C SER A 189 6.29 8.33 -6.28
N LEU A 190 7.54 7.86 -6.28
CA LEU A 190 7.85 6.42 -6.27
C LEU A 190 7.39 5.72 -4.99
N ALA A 191 7.07 6.45 -3.91
CA ALA A 191 6.42 5.88 -2.73
C ALA A 191 4.97 5.41 -3.03
N ASN A 192 4.35 5.96 -4.08
CA ASN A 192 3.02 5.57 -4.58
C ASN A 192 3.08 4.47 -5.67
N MET A 193 4.27 3.89 -5.91
CA MET A 193 4.48 2.93 -6.99
C MET A 193 4.68 1.50 -6.49
N MET A 194 4.26 0.55 -7.32
CA MET A 194 4.56 -0.87 -7.20
C MET A 194 5.14 -1.39 -8.51
N PRO A 195 6.09 -2.36 -8.47
CA PRO A 195 6.38 -3.20 -9.62
C PRO A 195 5.11 -3.93 -10.05
N GLN A 196 4.59 -3.62 -11.23
CA GLN A 196 3.34 -4.22 -11.73
C GLN A 196 3.55 -4.72 -13.16
N ALA A 197 3.10 -5.95 -13.44
CA ALA A 197 3.22 -6.52 -14.78
C ALA A 197 2.45 -5.63 -15.79
N PRO A 198 3.00 -5.31 -16.97
CA PRO A 198 2.39 -4.37 -17.92
C PRO A 198 0.95 -4.72 -18.29
N GLN A 199 0.66 -6.01 -18.54
CA GLN A 199 -0.69 -6.48 -18.89
C GLN A 199 -1.68 -6.27 -17.74
N HIS A 200 -1.23 -6.37 -16.49
CA HIS A 200 -2.05 -6.12 -15.33
C HIS A 200 -2.27 -4.61 -15.13
N ASN A 201 -1.20 -3.82 -15.09
CA ASN A 201 -1.25 -2.36 -14.89
C ASN A 201 -2.09 -1.66 -15.96
N GLN A 202 -1.74 -1.87 -17.24
CA GLN A 202 -2.35 -1.15 -18.36
C GLN A 202 -3.69 -1.75 -18.78
N GLY A 203 -3.96 -3.00 -18.40
CA GLY A 203 -5.16 -3.75 -18.73
C GLY A 203 -6.12 -3.87 -17.54
N THR A 204 -6.19 -5.06 -16.96
CA THR A 204 -7.22 -5.47 -15.99
C THR A 204 -7.32 -4.53 -14.80
N TRP A 205 -6.20 -4.10 -14.22
CA TRP A 205 -6.20 -3.22 -13.06
C TRP A 205 -6.82 -1.86 -13.38
N ARG A 206 -6.31 -1.20 -14.43
CA ARG A 206 -6.84 0.10 -14.86
C ARG A 206 -8.32 0.04 -15.23
N VAL A 207 -8.70 -0.89 -16.11
CA VAL A 207 -10.07 -0.94 -16.68
C VAL A 207 -11.09 -1.46 -15.66
N SER A 208 -10.77 -2.57 -15.00
CA SER A 208 -11.76 -3.29 -14.19
C SER A 208 -11.77 -2.85 -12.74
N VAL A 209 -10.68 -2.25 -12.24
CA VAL A 209 -10.57 -1.87 -10.83
C VAL A 209 -10.53 -0.34 -10.68
N GLU A 210 -9.59 0.36 -11.32
CA GLU A 210 -9.43 1.81 -11.13
C GLU A 210 -10.57 2.63 -11.75
N ASP A 211 -10.91 2.35 -13.02
CA ASP A 211 -12.00 3.02 -13.74
C ASP A 211 -13.35 2.71 -13.09
N ALA A 212 -13.56 1.46 -12.65
CA ALA A 212 -14.76 1.06 -11.92
C ALA A 212 -14.90 1.80 -10.59
N THR A 213 -13.81 1.92 -9.81
CA THR A 213 -13.79 2.68 -8.55
C THR A 213 -14.10 4.16 -8.79
N LYS A 214 -13.44 4.78 -9.79
CA LYS A 214 -13.68 6.19 -10.14
C LYS A 214 -15.13 6.41 -10.58
N LYS A 215 -15.67 5.52 -11.41
CA LYS A 215 -17.07 5.57 -11.87
C LYS A 215 -18.04 5.40 -10.70
N TYR A 216 -17.75 4.51 -9.76
CA TYR A 216 -18.56 4.34 -8.57
C TYR A 216 -18.61 5.63 -7.74
N ALA A 217 -17.44 6.15 -7.34
CA ALA A 217 -17.33 7.37 -6.54
C ALA A 217 -17.92 8.61 -7.23
N GLY A 218 -17.91 8.67 -8.56
CA GLY A 218 -18.56 9.73 -9.32
C GLY A 218 -20.09 9.76 -9.20
N ARG A 219 -20.72 8.65 -8.79
CA ARG A 219 -22.17 8.53 -8.62
C ARG A 219 -22.61 8.54 -7.16
N ALA A 220 -21.69 8.26 -6.23
CA ALA A 220 -21.97 8.22 -4.80
C ALA A 220 -22.62 9.52 -4.32
N SER A 221 -23.43 9.41 -3.28
CA SER A 221 -24.09 10.52 -2.57
C SER A 221 -23.15 11.19 -1.57
N GLY A 222 -22.20 10.44 -1.01
CA GLY A 222 -21.21 10.90 -0.04
C GLY A 222 -19.77 10.54 -0.41
N ASP A 223 -18.94 10.45 0.62
CA ASP A 223 -17.52 10.10 0.51
C ASP A 223 -17.31 8.59 0.37
N VAL A 224 -16.41 8.21 -0.53
CA VAL A 224 -15.95 6.84 -0.77
C VAL A 224 -14.50 6.74 -0.37
N TYR A 225 -14.20 5.93 0.63
CA TYR A 225 -12.85 5.69 1.12
C TYR A 225 -12.26 4.48 0.42
N VAL A 226 -11.04 4.64 -0.10
CA VAL A 226 -10.36 3.60 -0.87
C VAL A 226 -9.04 3.28 -0.21
N ILE A 227 -8.81 2.00 0.07
CA ILE A 227 -7.50 1.47 0.49
C ILE A 227 -6.97 0.57 -0.61
N THR A 228 -5.78 0.86 -1.11
CA THR A 228 -5.10 0.03 -2.12
C THR A 228 -3.78 -0.45 -1.54
N GLY A 229 -3.46 -1.73 -1.66
CA GLY A 229 -2.23 -2.28 -1.07
C GLY A 229 -1.70 -3.53 -1.79
N PRO A 230 -0.42 -3.86 -1.59
CA PRO A 230 0.16 -5.11 -2.07
C PRO A 230 -0.06 -6.27 -1.10
N VAL A 231 0.06 -7.49 -1.64
CA VAL A 231 0.21 -8.71 -0.86
C VAL A 231 1.50 -9.41 -1.29
N TYR A 232 2.36 -9.65 -0.32
CA TYR A 232 3.64 -10.33 -0.50
C TYR A 232 3.54 -11.76 -0.02
N GLU A 233 3.69 -12.72 -0.93
CA GLU A 233 3.72 -14.13 -0.60
C GLU A 233 5.06 -14.77 -1.01
N PRO A 234 5.56 -15.73 -0.22
CA PRO A 234 5.06 -16.11 1.12
C PRO A 234 5.40 -15.09 2.22
N SER A 235 6.23 -14.09 1.92
CA SER A 235 6.57 -12.95 2.79
C SER A 235 7.33 -11.89 2.00
N ILE A 236 7.40 -10.65 2.50
CA ILE A 236 8.21 -9.56 1.89
C ILE A 236 9.65 -10.01 1.64
N ALA A 237 10.30 -10.63 2.64
CA ALA A 237 11.69 -11.06 2.55
C ALA A 237 11.95 -12.10 1.44
N LYS A 238 10.97 -12.97 1.17
CA LYS A 238 11.03 -14.05 0.16
C LYS A 238 10.46 -13.66 -1.20
N SER A 239 9.80 -12.52 -1.33
CA SER A 239 9.30 -12.05 -2.62
C SER A 239 10.44 -11.60 -3.54
N PRO A 240 10.31 -11.77 -4.87
CA PRO A 240 11.26 -11.25 -5.85
C PRO A 240 11.49 -9.75 -5.68
N SER A 241 12.61 -9.26 -6.20
CA SER A 241 12.94 -7.84 -6.19
C SER A 241 13.50 -7.37 -7.52
N ILE A 242 13.29 -6.11 -7.84
CA ILE A 242 13.86 -5.43 -9.00
C ILE A 242 14.91 -4.41 -8.57
N GLY A 243 15.86 -4.13 -9.47
CA GLY A 243 16.76 -3.00 -9.30
C GLY A 243 17.88 -3.17 -8.28
N PRO A 244 18.88 -2.25 -8.28
CA PRO A 244 19.96 -2.25 -7.29
C PRO A 244 19.45 -1.98 -5.87
N GLY A 245 18.36 -1.24 -5.73
CA GLY A 245 17.67 -0.97 -4.49
C GLY A 245 16.81 -2.14 -4.00
N LYS A 246 16.62 -3.21 -4.77
CA LYS A 246 15.82 -4.38 -4.37
C LYS A 246 14.38 -4.02 -3.96
N VAL A 247 13.68 -3.27 -4.81
CA VAL A 247 12.25 -2.98 -4.62
C VAL A 247 11.46 -4.28 -4.75
N ARG A 248 10.63 -4.62 -3.76
CA ARG A 248 9.94 -5.93 -3.72
C ARG A 248 8.75 -5.96 -4.66
N VAL A 249 8.65 -7.04 -5.43
CA VAL A 249 7.55 -7.32 -6.35
C VAL A 249 6.44 -8.03 -5.59
N PRO A 250 5.23 -7.45 -5.48
CA PRO A 250 4.11 -8.11 -4.82
C PRO A 250 3.53 -9.24 -5.69
N LYS A 251 2.96 -10.26 -5.05
CA LYS A 251 2.28 -11.34 -5.77
C LYS A 251 0.85 -10.95 -6.16
N TYR A 252 0.19 -10.17 -5.29
CA TYR A 252 -1.15 -9.65 -5.54
C TYR A 252 -1.24 -8.17 -5.17
N LEU A 253 -2.28 -7.52 -5.68
CA LEU A 253 -2.73 -6.20 -5.26
C LEU A 253 -4.19 -6.32 -4.84
N PHE A 254 -4.59 -5.58 -3.82
CA PHE A 254 -5.98 -5.47 -3.39
C PHE A 254 -6.45 -4.02 -3.44
N LYS A 255 -7.77 -3.84 -3.58
CA LYS A 255 -8.43 -2.55 -3.41
C LYS A 255 -9.73 -2.75 -2.62
N LEU A 256 -9.83 -2.07 -1.49
CA LEU A 256 -11.05 -1.94 -0.68
C LEU A 256 -11.72 -0.62 -1.04
N VAL A 257 -13.04 -0.65 -1.27
CA VAL A 257 -13.84 0.53 -1.62
C VAL A 257 -15.02 0.61 -0.67
N TYR A 258 -14.99 1.55 0.26
CA TYR A 258 -16.02 1.71 1.28
C TYR A 258 -16.83 3.00 1.04
N ASP A 259 -18.13 2.86 0.82
CA ASP A 259 -19.09 3.95 0.76
C ASP A 259 -19.66 4.21 2.16
N GLU A 260 -19.29 5.35 2.74
CA GLU A 260 -19.68 5.69 4.11
C GLU A 260 -21.17 5.99 4.24
N GLN A 261 -21.77 6.58 3.20
CA GLN A 261 -23.19 6.95 3.23
C GLN A 261 -24.09 5.72 3.13
N GLU A 262 -23.69 4.73 2.34
CA GLU A 262 -24.42 3.47 2.16
C GLU A 262 -23.98 2.38 3.17
N ASN A 263 -22.98 2.68 4.03
CA ASN A 263 -22.34 1.73 4.95
C ASN A 263 -21.99 0.39 4.26
N ARG A 264 -21.31 0.46 3.11
CA ARG A 264 -21.05 -0.69 2.24
C ARG A 264 -19.60 -0.75 1.77
N ALA A 265 -19.01 -1.95 1.82
CA ALA A 265 -17.71 -2.29 1.24
C ALA A 265 -17.82 -3.30 0.09
#